data_AF-A0A0J8B0J8-F1
#
_entry.id   AF-A0A0J8B0J8-F1
#
_cell.length_a   1.000
_cell.length_b   1.000
_cell.length_c   1.000
_cell.angle_alpha   90.00
_cell.angle_beta   90.00
_cell.angle_gamma   90.00
#
_symmetry.space_group_name_H-M   'P 1'
#
loop_
_entity.id
_entity.type
_entity.pdbx_description
1 polymer ?
#
loop_
_entity_poly.entity_id
_entity_poly.type
_entity_poly.pdbx_seq_one_letter_code
_entity_poly.pdbx_strand_id
1 'polypeptide(L)'
;QAFLNDVCKQGYVIAVADIRGTGALFGHYVTTYSAREIDDAVELMQWFSEQPWCDGNIGMYGRSYLGYHQYQAILGASPHLKAIFPCVSTFDRPAVIWPGGVYVKSFFEDWFALKKMCDTSPDTARVDEDGDGSLLRQAQCEHANNVYQLGIANTPYREDLDPSSLGMALPRGHPPTPVGSLDQLNAACMPTYNVGGWFDFSPRCTALLHANLNSPRKLLMGPWHHGQTDGFDIGAEMLDWFNHWLKGADNKVMAKPAVTYCLEDANWNRHWRTAATWPLPDIGSSHWYLHDQDLLPSQPKGSSVRTTTADQRLSMGTDSRWKADL
;
A
#
# COMPACT_ATOMS: atom_id res chain seq x y z
N GLN A 1 -14.59 -0.41 -9.22
CA GLN A 1 -13.60 0.15 -10.16
C GLN A 1 -14.03 -0.22 -11.57
N ALA A 2 -14.33 0.75 -12.44
CA ALA A 2 -14.93 0.48 -13.76
C ALA A 2 -14.04 -0.41 -14.67
N PHE A 3 -12.71 -0.33 -14.52
CA PHE A 3 -11.78 -1.03 -15.40
C PHE A 3 -11.69 -2.55 -15.18
N LEU A 4 -12.15 -3.10 -14.05
CA LEU A 4 -12.08 -4.55 -13.81
C LEU A 4 -12.92 -5.34 -14.83
N ASN A 5 -14.00 -4.75 -15.32
CA ASN A 5 -14.79 -5.32 -16.42
C ASN A 5 -13.95 -5.43 -17.70
N ASP A 6 -13.09 -4.45 -17.97
CA ASP A 6 -12.22 -4.47 -19.15
C ASP A 6 -11.09 -5.48 -18.98
N VAL A 7 -10.59 -5.68 -17.74
CA VAL A 7 -9.68 -6.78 -17.39
C VAL A 7 -10.30 -8.14 -17.68
N CYS A 8 -11.55 -8.38 -17.25
CA CYS A 8 -12.27 -9.61 -17.56
C CYS A 8 -12.47 -9.83 -19.07
N LYS A 9 -12.82 -8.77 -19.82
CA LYS A 9 -12.98 -8.85 -21.30
C LYS A 9 -11.67 -9.23 -22.02
N GLN A 10 -10.52 -9.03 -21.40
CA GLN A 10 -9.21 -9.45 -21.91
C GLN A 10 -8.88 -10.91 -21.55
N GLY A 11 -9.82 -11.66 -20.97
CA GLY A 11 -9.66 -13.09 -20.66
C GLY A 11 -8.97 -13.36 -19.32
N TYR A 12 -8.96 -12.39 -18.40
CA TYR A 12 -8.53 -12.63 -17.02
C TYR A 12 -9.69 -13.11 -16.16
N VAL A 13 -9.42 -14.05 -15.25
CA VAL A 13 -10.28 -14.33 -14.10
C VAL A 13 -9.84 -13.42 -12.95
N ILE A 14 -10.79 -12.74 -12.32
CA ILE A 14 -10.52 -11.93 -11.13
C ILE A 14 -11.06 -12.68 -9.93
N ALA A 15 -10.16 -13.02 -9.00
CA ALA A 15 -10.52 -13.57 -7.70
C ALA A 15 -10.29 -12.52 -6.62
N VAL A 16 -11.23 -12.41 -5.68
CA VAL A 16 -11.12 -11.62 -4.46
C VAL A 16 -11.30 -12.57 -3.30
N ALA A 17 -10.36 -12.56 -2.37
CA ALA A 17 -10.40 -13.37 -1.17
C ALA A 17 -10.42 -12.46 0.05
N ASP A 18 -11.27 -12.78 1.00
CA ASP A 18 -11.21 -12.17 2.32
C ASP A 18 -9.93 -12.61 3.03
N ILE A 19 -9.53 -11.84 4.04
CA ILE A 19 -8.43 -12.21 4.92
C ILE A 19 -8.96 -13.17 6.00
N ARG A 20 -8.12 -14.09 6.47
CA ARG A 20 -8.43 -14.96 7.61
C ARG A 20 -9.02 -14.17 8.78
N GLY A 21 -10.13 -14.67 9.32
CA GLY A 21 -10.83 -14.00 10.41
C GLY A 21 -11.64 -12.78 9.99
N THR A 22 -11.96 -12.63 8.70
CA THR A 22 -12.81 -11.57 8.16
C THR A 22 -13.84 -12.17 7.21
N GLY A 23 -14.95 -11.45 6.96
CA GLY A 23 -15.98 -11.89 6.03
C GLY A 23 -16.54 -13.27 6.38
N ALA A 24 -16.59 -14.18 5.41
CA ALA A 24 -17.07 -15.55 5.62
C ALA A 24 -15.96 -16.56 5.97
N LEU A 25 -14.70 -16.11 6.11
CA LEU A 25 -13.57 -17.00 6.32
C LEU A 25 -13.39 -17.37 7.79
N PHE A 26 -13.14 -18.65 8.03
CA PHE A 26 -12.78 -19.17 9.35
C PHE A 26 -11.47 -18.59 9.91
N GLY A 27 -11.24 -18.86 11.18
CA GLY A 27 -10.05 -18.49 11.93
C GLY A 27 -10.16 -17.11 12.57
N HIS A 28 -9.03 -16.63 13.09
CA HIS A 28 -8.85 -15.29 13.62
C HIS A 28 -7.48 -14.76 13.21
N TYR A 29 -7.30 -13.44 13.20
CA TYR A 29 -5.99 -12.83 13.01
C TYR A 29 -5.46 -12.24 14.32
N VAL A 30 -4.14 -12.31 14.50
CA VAL A 30 -3.44 -11.83 15.70
C VAL A 30 -2.79 -10.46 15.50
N THR A 31 -2.53 -10.08 14.24
CA THR A 31 -2.02 -8.76 13.87
C THR A 31 -2.24 -8.52 12.38
N THR A 32 -2.25 -7.25 11.96
CA THR A 32 -2.23 -6.90 10.54
C THR A 32 -0.83 -7.06 9.94
N TYR A 33 -0.76 -7.61 8.72
CA TYR A 33 0.47 -7.94 8.00
C TYR A 33 1.27 -9.07 8.66
N SER A 34 0.57 -10.12 9.09
CA SER A 34 1.18 -11.25 9.80
C SER A 34 1.91 -12.19 8.83
N ALA A 35 2.82 -13.02 9.36
CA ALA A 35 3.42 -14.10 8.57
C ALA A 35 2.38 -15.11 8.06
N ARG A 36 1.30 -15.32 8.82
CA ARG A 36 0.20 -16.20 8.41
C ARG A 36 -0.50 -15.74 7.14
N GLU A 37 -0.61 -14.43 6.92
CA GLU A 37 -1.19 -13.87 5.67
C GLU A 37 -0.30 -14.17 4.44
N ILE A 38 1.00 -14.41 4.61
CA ILE A 38 1.89 -14.85 3.52
C ILE A 38 1.57 -16.29 3.15
N ASP A 39 1.50 -17.17 4.15
CA ASP A 39 1.16 -18.58 3.95
C ASP A 39 -0.23 -18.72 3.30
N ASP A 40 -1.21 -17.93 3.77
CA ASP A 40 -2.57 -17.91 3.21
C ASP A 40 -2.55 -17.48 1.73
N ALA A 41 -1.72 -16.51 1.35
CA ALA A 41 -1.55 -16.12 -0.04
C ALA A 41 -0.94 -17.24 -0.90
N VAL A 42 0.03 -18.01 -0.37
CA VAL A 42 0.62 -19.15 -1.06
C VAL A 42 -0.41 -20.27 -1.25
N GLU A 43 -1.17 -20.61 -0.22
CA GLU A 43 -2.22 -21.63 -0.26
C GLU A 43 -3.31 -21.26 -1.27
N LEU A 44 -3.76 -19.99 -1.28
CA LEU A 44 -4.73 -19.49 -2.25
C LEU A 44 -4.20 -19.57 -3.69
N MET A 45 -2.96 -19.13 -3.92
CA MET A 45 -2.34 -19.20 -5.26
C MET A 45 -2.16 -20.64 -5.74
N GLN A 46 -1.78 -21.55 -4.85
CA GLN A 46 -1.70 -22.98 -5.15
C GLN A 46 -3.08 -23.51 -5.56
N TRP A 47 -4.11 -23.25 -4.75
CA TRP A 47 -5.47 -23.68 -5.04
C TRP A 47 -5.99 -23.12 -6.37
N PHE A 48 -5.78 -21.83 -6.63
CA PHE A 48 -6.16 -21.20 -7.91
C PHE A 48 -5.47 -21.88 -9.09
N SER A 49 -4.17 -22.20 -8.96
CA SER A 49 -3.40 -22.83 -10.04
C SER A 49 -3.89 -24.24 -10.43
N GLU A 50 -4.59 -24.92 -9.52
CA GLU A 50 -5.14 -26.26 -9.74
C GLU A 50 -6.53 -26.23 -10.40
N GLN A 51 -7.14 -25.05 -10.51
CA GLN A 51 -8.47 -24.92 -11.11
C GLN A 51 -8.39 -24.99 -12.64
N PRO A 52 -9.37 -25.62 -13.32
CA PRO A 52 -9.34 -25.82 -14.77
C PRO A 52 -9.41 -24.51 -15.58
N TRP A 53 -9.78 -23.40 -14.94
CA TRP A 53 -9.87 -22.07 -15.55
C TRP A 53 -8.62 -21.21 -15.31
N CYS A 54 -7.63 -21.69 -14.55
CA CYS A 54 -6.36 -21.02 -14.33
C CYS A 54 -5.26 -21.68 -15.17
N ASP A 55 -4.42 -20.87 -15.81
CA ASP A 55 -3.25 -21.35 -16.56
C ASP A 55 -1.98 -21.45 -15.68
N GLY A 56 -2.14 -21.28 -14.35
CA GLY A 56 -1.06 -21.29 -13.37
C GLY A 56 -0.28 -19.97 -13.26
N ASN A 57 -0.62 -18.93 -14.04
CA ASN A 57 0.01 -17.61 -13.98
C ASN A 57 -0.87 -16.62 -13.22
N ILE A 58 -0.42 -16.20 -12.04
CA ILE A 58 -1.18 -15.31 -11.16
C ILE A 58 -0.47 -13.96 -11.05
N GLY A 59 -1.25 -12.89 -11.15
CA GLY A 59 -0.82 -11.53 -10.89
C GLY A 59 -1.68 -10.95 -9.78
N MET A 60 -1.10 -10.06 -8.98
CA MET A 60 -1.84 -9.40 -7.91
C MET A 60 -1.97 -7.91 -8.17
N TYR A 61 -3.13 -7.35 -7.80
CA TYR A 61 -3.43 -5.93 -7.83
C TYR A 61 -4.20 -5.56 -6.57
N GLY A 62 -4.01 -4.34 -6.09
CA GLY A 62 -4.64 -3.90 -4.87
C GLY A 62 -4.10 -2.56 -4.38
N ARG A 63 -4.94 -1.87 -3.62
CA ARG A 63 -4.63 -0.57 -3.01
C ARG A 63 -4.40 -0.73 -1.51
N SER A 64 -3.53 0.11 -0.94
CA SER A 64 -3.38 0.24 0.51
C SER A 64 -2.98 -1.10 1.17
N TYR A 65 -3.83 -1.64 2.05
CA TYR A 65 -3.65 -2.97 2.67
C TYR A 65 -3.37 -4.06 1.63
N LEU A 66 -4.12 -4.06 0.53
CA LEU A 66 -3.96 -5.01 -0.58
C LEU A 66 -2.69 -4.73 -1.40
N GLY A 67 -2.21 -3.49 -1.41
CA GLY A 67 -0.93 -3.11 -2.01
C GLY A 67 0.24 -3.71 -1.23
N TYR A 68 0.17 -3.64 0.10
CA TYR A 68 1.19 -4.20 0.98
C TYR A 68 1.25 -5.73 0.90
N HIS A 69 0.09 -6.39 0.84
CA HIS A 69 0.00 -7.86 0.74
C HIS A 69 0.72 -8.42 -0.49
N GLN A 70 0.84 -7.64 -1.56
CA GLN A 70 1.56 -8.06 -2.75
C GLN A 70 3.06 -8.22 -2.48
N TYR A 71 3.65 -7.34 -1.66
CA TYR A 71 5.03 -7.48 -1.23
C TYR A 71 5.22 -8.66 -0.28
N GLN A 72 4.26 -8.90 0.60
CA GLN A 72 4.26 -10.09 1.46
C GLN A 72 4.15 -11.38 0.66
N ALA A 73 3.30 -11.43 -0.37
CA ALA A 73 3.14 -12.60 -1.23
C ALA A 73 4.44 -13.01 -1.95
N ILE A 74 5.31 -12.04 -2.29
CA ILE A 74 6.65 -12.34 -2.83
C ILE A 74 7.47 -13.19 -1.84
N LEU A 75 7.37 -12.91 -0.53
CA LEU A 75 8.13 -13.61 0.50
C LEU A 75 7.69 -15.07 0.67
N GLY A 76 6.47 -15.41 0.26
CA GLY A 76 5.97 -16.78 0.20
C GLY A 76 6.56 -17.60 -0.95
N ALA A 77 7.27 -16.97 -1.89
CA ALA A 77 7.97 -17.62 -3.01
C ALA A 77 7.10 -18.61 -3.82
N SER A 78 5.80 -18.30 -3.97
CA SER A 78 4.91 -19.12 -4.79
C SER A 78 5.38 -19.14 -6.25
N PRO A 79 5.48 -20.31 -6.90
CA PRO A 79 5.88 -20.38 -8.31
C PRO A 79 4.80 -19.81 -9.24
N HIS A 80 3.58 -19.57 -8.75
CA HIS A 80 2.46 -19.06 -9.54
C HIS A 80 2.42 -17.54 -9.63
N LEU A 81 3.05 -16.81 -8.70
CA LEU A 81 3.08 -15.34 -8.74
C LEU A 81 4.06 -14.86 -9.82
N LYS A 82 3.57 -14.12 -10.82
CA LYS A 82 4.36 -13.68 -11.97
C LYS A 82 4.61 -12.17 -12.03
N ALA A 83 3.70 -11.38 -11.47
CA ALA A 83 3.83 -9.93 -11.41
C ALA A 83 2.89 -9.31 -10.38
N ILE A 84 3.28 -8.15 -9.83
CA ILE A 84 2.45 -7.38 -8.90
C ILE A 84 2.23 -5.95 -9.40
N PHE A 85 1.09 -5.37 -9.03
CA PHE A 85 0.67 -4.00 -9.32
C PHE A 85 0.18 -3.30 -8.02
N PRO A 86 1.10 -3.02 -7.08
CA PRO A 86 0.74 -2.40 -5.81
C PRO A 86 0.44 -0.90 -5.97
N CYS A 87 -0.72 -0.49 -5.45
CA CYS A 87 -1.14 0.90 -5.43
C CYS A 87 -1.15 1.46 -4.01
N VAL A 88 -0.58 2.64 -3.80
CA VAL A 88 -0.52 3.37 -2.51
C VAL A 88 -0.13 2.45 -1.34
N SER A 89 0.89 1.61 -1.56
CA SER A 89 1.42 0.68 -0.57
C SER A 89 2.38 1.37 0.39
N THR A 90 2.46 0.84 1.61
CA THR A 90 3.47 1.24 2.60
C THR A 90 4.75 0.40 2.47
N PHE A 91 5.88 0.96 2.94
CA PHE A 91 7.20 0.32 2.93
C PHE A 91 7.74 0.17 4.35
N ASP A 92 7.67 1.27 5.10
CA ASP A 92 8.15 1.42 6.47
C ASP A 92 6.96 1.82 7.35
N ARG A 93 6.36 0.85 8.05
CA ARG A 93 5.13 1.04 8.84
C ARG A 93 5.30 2.17 9.88
N PRO A 94 6.36 2.20 10.71
CA PRO A 94 6.57 3.32 11.63
C PRO A 94 6.62 4.69 10.97
N ALA A 95 7.12 4.81 9.73
CA ALA A 95 7.18 6.09 9.03
C ALA A 95 5.79 6.62 8.64
N VAL A 96 4.77 5.76 8.59
CA VAL A 96 3.38 6.11 8.31
C VAL A 96 2.57 6.28 9.59
N ILE A 97 2.83 5.45 10.61
CA ILE A 97 2.12 5.52 11.90
C ILE A 97 2.61 6.71 12.74
N TRP A 98 3.92 6.99 12.70
CA TRP A 98 4.57 8.11 13.41
C TRP A 98 5.46 8.95 12.48
N PRO A 99 4.91 9.64 11.47
CA PRO A 99 5.69 10.58 10.65
C PRO A 99 6.35 11.63 11.56
N GLY A 100 7.69 11.67 11.54
CA GLY A 100 8.45 12.56 12.42
C GLY A 100 8.31 12.26 13.92
N GLY A 101 7.84 11.07 14.30
CA GLY A 101 7.61 10.67 15.70
C GLY A 101 6.23 11.04 16.26
N VAL A 102 5.34 11.62 15.45
CA VAL A 102 4.00 12.04 15.90
C VAL A 102 2.95 11.03 15.46
N TYR A 103 2.21 10.44 16.40
CA TYR A 103 1.19 9.43 16.11
C TYR A 103 0.04 10.00 15.26
N VAL A 104 -0.25 9.36 14.12
CA VAL A 104 -1.40 9.71 13.26
C VAL A 104 -2.68 9.10 13.83
N LYS A 105 -3.18 9.69 14.91
CA LYS A 105 -4.33 9.19 15.66
C LYS A 105 -5.58 8.99 14.80
N SER A 106 -5.97 10.01 14.04
CA SER A 106 -7.23 10.02 13.28
C SER A 106 -7.33 8.84 12.32
N PHE A 107 -6.31 8.61 11.50
CA PHE A 107 -6.35 7.53 10.52
C PHE A 107 -6.36 6.15 11.18
N PHE A 108 -5.42 5.87 12.09
CA PHE A 108 -5.25 4.51 12.60
C PHE A 108 -6.36 4.09 13.54
N GLU A 109 -6.86 4.98 14.41
CA GLU A 109 -8.00 4.63 15.27
C GLU A 109 -9.28 4.43 14.47
N ASP A 110 -9.58 5.31 13.51
CA ASP A 110 -10.77 5.18 12.67
C ASP A 110 -10.69 3.92 11.80
N TRP A 111 -9.51 3.60 11.26
CA TRP A 111 -9.29 2.39 10.46
C TRP A 111 -9.47 1.10 11.28
N PHE A 112 -8.90 1.03 12.49
CA PHE A 112 -9.09 -0.16 13.34
C PHE A 112 -10.53 -0.30 13.83
N ALA A 113 -11.23 0.81 14.10
CA ALA A 113 -12.64 0.80 14.43
C ALA A 113 -13.50 0.32 13.25
N LEU A 114 -13.23 0.82 12.03
CA LEU A 114 -13.89 0.38 10.80
C LEU A 114 -13.66 -1.10 10.55
N LYS A 115 -12.42 -1.59 10.69
CA LYS A 115 -12.08 -3.00 10.55
C LYS A 115 -12.91 -3.85 11.51
N LYS A 116 -12.96 -3.48 12.79
CA LYS A 116 -13.77 -4.19 13.79
C LYS A 116 -15.24 -4.22 13.42
N MET A 117 -15.79 -3.12 12.91
CA MET A 117 -17.17 -3.04 12.47
C MET A 117 -17.43 -3.97 11.27
N CYS A 118 -16.53 -4.03 10.29
CA CYS A 118 -16.64 -4.92 9.14
C CYS A 118 -16.53 -6.39 9.55
N ASP A 119 -15.54 -6.73 10.40
CA ASP A 119 -15.30 -8.10 10.87
C ASP A 119 -16.47 -8.64 11.71
N THR A 120 -17.24 -7.76 12.37
CA THR A 120 -18.37 -8.13 13.23
C THR A 120 -19.74 -7.83 12.59
N SER A 121 -19.75 -7.49 11.29
CA SER A 121 -20.99 -7.12 10.60
C SER A 121 -21.95 -8.32 10.49
N PRO A 122 -23.23 -8.16 10.87
CA PRO A 122 -24.25 -9.19 10.66
C PRO A 122 -24.65 -9.34 9.19
N ASP A 123 -24.34 -8.35 8.34
CA ASP A 123 -24.72 -8.30 6.91
C ASP A 123 -23.67 -8.95 5.99
N THR A 124 -22.71 -9.69 6.54
CA THR A 124 -21.69 -10.40 5.78
C THR A 124 -22.32 -11.44 4.86
N ALA A 125 -21.91 -11.41 3.58
CA ALA A 125 -22.37 -12.37 2.59
C ALA A 125 -21.91 -13.79 2.95
N ARG A 126 -22.78 -14.76 2.73
CA ARG A 126 -22.46 -16.19 2.90
C ARG A 126 -21.75 -16.70 1.66
N VAL A 127 -20.94 -17.76 1.84
CA VAL A 127 -20.52 -18.58 0.70
C VAL A 127 -21.72 -19.35 0.14
N ASP A 128 -21.69 -19.67 -1.15
CA ASP A 128 -22.83 -20.25 -1.86
C ASP A 128 -23.28 -21.58 -1.23
N GLU A 129 -22.35 -22.36 -0.70
CA GLU A 129 -22.61 -23.64 -0.03
C GLU A 129 -23.24 -23.50 1.37
N ASP A 130 -23.17 -22.33 1.99
CA ASP A 130 -23.66 -22.08 3.37
C ASP A 130 -25.16 -21.74 3.41
N GLY A 131 -25.98 -22.66 2.90
CA GLY A 131 -27.42 -22.48 2.74
C GLY A 131 -28.18 -22.14 4.03
N ASP A 132 -27.71 -22.62 5.19
CA ASP A 132 -28.32 -22.38 6.51
C ASP A 132 -27.56 -21.35 7.38
N GLY A 133 -26.47 -20.80 6.87
CA GLY A 133 -25.64 -19.80 7.57
C GLY A 133 -24.81 -20.37 8.72
N SER A 134 -24.71 -21.69 8.87
CA SER A 134 -23.97 -22.33 9.96
C SER A 134 -22.47 -22.08 9.85
N LEU A 135 -21.92 -22.07 8.63
CA LEU A 135 -20.50 -21.81 8.39
C LEU A 135 -20.17 -20.35 8.74
N LEU A 136 -20.98 -19.39 8.28
CA LEU A 136 -20.79 -17.98 8.62
C LEU A 136 -20.88 -17.74 10.14
N ARG A 137 -21.87 -18.34 10.82
CA ARG A 137 -21.99 -18.20 12.29
C ARG A 137 -20.78 -18.78 13.01
N GLN A 138 -20.25 -19.90 12.55
CA GLN A 138 -19.02 -20.48 13.10
C GLN A 138 -17.84 -19.53 12.89
N ALA A 139 -17.64 -19.03 11.66
CA ALA A 139 -16.57 -18.09 11.35
C ALA A 139 -16.65 -16.85 12.27
N GLN A 140 -17.83 -16.25 12.42
CA GLN A 140 -18.04 -15.10 13.32
C GLN A 140 -17.75 -15.41 14.79
N CYS A 141 -18.06 -16.62 15.27
CA CYS A 141 -17.66 -17.05 16.61
C CYS A 141 -16.13 -17.13 16.76
N GLU A 142 -15.41 -17.57 15.72
CA GLU A 142 -13.95 -17.61 15.71
C GLU A 142 -13.35 -16.19 15.65
N HIS A 143 -13.96 -15.27 14.90
CA HIS A 143 -13.58 -13.84 14.78
C HIS A 143 -13.63 -13.10 16.12
N ALA A 144 -14.39 -13.58 17.10
CA ALA A 144 -14.39 -13.02 18.45
C ALA A 144 -12.99 -13.03 19.10
N ASN A 145 -12.06 -13.85 18.59
CA ASN A 145 -10.67 -13.92 19.02
C ASN A 145 -9.72 -13.02 18.20
N ASN A 146 -10.24 -12.21 17.27
CA ASN A 146 -9.45 -11.24 16.51
C ASN A 146 -8.78 -10.22 17.45
N VAL A 147 -7.52 -9.94 17.18
CA VAL A 147 -6.72 -8.99 17.94
C VAL A 147 -6.55 -7.70 17.15
N TYR A 148 -7.17 -6.62 17.64
CA TYR A 148 -7.11 -5.29 17.04
C TYR A 148 -5.99 -4.46 17.68
N GLN A 149 -5.20 -3.78 16.86
CA GLN A 149 -4.01 -3.05 17.29
C GLN A 149 -4.33 -1.66 17.89
N LEU A 150 -5.41 -1.55 18.67
CA LEU A 150 -5.85 -0.28 19.27
C LEU A 150 -4.85 0.25 20.31
N GLY A 151 -3.98 -0.62 20.83
CA GLY A 151 -2.93 -0.25 21.80
C GLY A 151 -1.67 0.36 21.18
N ILE A 152 -1.56 0.37 19.84
CA ILE A 152 -0.34 0.82 19.16
C ILE A 152 0.03 2.27 19.49
N ALA A 153 -0.95 3.13 19.78
CA ALA A 153 -0.71 4.51 20.21
C ALA A 153 0.16 4.63 21.48
N ASN A 154 0.21 3.58 22.31
CA ASN A 154 0.89 3.57 23.60
C ASN A 154 2.31 2.97 23.53
N THR A 155 2.84 2.65 22.35
CA THR A 155 4.23 2.19 22.19
C THR A 155 5.20 3.39 22.26
N PRO A 156 5.99 3.55 23.35
CA PRO A 156 6.78 4.77 23.55
C PRO A 156 8.00 4.87 22.62
N TYR A 157 8.54 3.74 22.16
CA TYR A 157 9.67 3.71 21.23
C TYR A 157 9.29 3.00 19.93
N ARG A 158 9.91 3.47 18.85
CA ARG A 158 9.78 2.92 17.50
C ARG A 158 10.07 1.42 17.40
N GLU A 159 10.97 0.93 18.26
CA GLU A 159 11.40 -0.47 18.26
C GLU A 159 10.63 -1.33 19.27
N ASP A 160 9.66 -0.74 19.98
CA ASP A 160 8.83 -1.50 20.91
C ASP A 160 7.82 -2.36 20.16
N LEU A 161 7.51 -3.50 20.76
CA LEU A 161 6.45 -4.37 20.29
C LEU A 161 5.11 -3.85 20.79
N ASP A 162 4.09 -3.90 19.93
CA ASP A 162 2.72 -3.56 20.32
C ASP A 162 2.19 -4.62 21.31
N PRO A 163 1.94 -4.25 22.58
CA PRO A 163 1.51 -5.19 23.61
C PRO A 163 0.11 -5.77 23.32
N SER A 164 -0.71 -5.08 22.50
CA SER A 164 -2.03 -5.60 22.12
C SER A 164 -1.93 -6.74 21.12
N SER A 165 -0.86 -6.81 20.32
CA SER A 165 -0.68 -7.77 19.22
C SER A 165 0.05 -9.06 19.60
N LEU A 166 0.08 -9.44 20.88
CA LEU A 166 0.95 -10.52 21.40
C LEU A 166 2.44 -10.28 21.10
N GLY A 167 2.84 -9.02 20.89
CA GLY A 167 4.18 -8.65 20.48
C GLY A 167 4.53 -8.97 19.01
N MET A 168 3.54 -9.30 18.17
CA MET A 168 3.75 -9.69 16.77
C MET A 168 3.80 -8.50 15.81
N ALA A 169 3.39 -7.29 16.23
CA ALA A 169 3.43 -6.10 15.39
C ALA A 169 4.66 -5.25 15.61
N LEU A 170 5.22 -4.82 14.48
CA LEU A 170 6.65 -4.84 14.25
C LEU A 170 7.34 -3.51 14.63
N PRO A 171 8.47 -3.58 15.37
CA PRO A 171 9.59 -2.66 15.21
C PRO A 171 9.99 -2.50 13.75
N ARG A 172 10.69 -1.40 13.45
CA ARG A 172 11.13 -1.09 12.09
C ARG A 172 12.11 -2.15 11.60
N GLY A 173 11.91 -2.68 10.40
CA GLY A 173 12.90 -3.58 9.78
C GLY A 173 12.85 -5.03 10.25
N HIS A 174 11.80 -5.44 10.99
CA HIS A 174 11.59 -6.85 11.27
C HIS A 174 10.79 -7.52 10.13
N PRO A 175 11.19 -8.70 9.63
CA PRO A 175 10.37 -9.48 8.72
C PRO A 175 9.00 -9.80 9.35
N PRO A 176 7.93 -9.89 8.55
CA PRO A 176 7.92 -9.81 7.09
C PRO A 176 7.58 -8.40 6.55
N THR A 177 8.06 -7.31 7.17
CA THR A 177 7.89 -5.99 6.56
C THR A 177 8.69 -5.85 5.27
N PRO A 178 8.19 -5.13 4.24
CA PRO A 178 8.94 -4.87 3.01
C PRO A 178 10.33 -4.27 3.26
N VAL A 179 10.45 -3.33 4.23
CA VAL A 179 11.74 -2.78 4.62
C VAL A 179 12.66 -3.79 5.32
N GLY A 180 12.11 -4.66 6.17
CA GLY A 180 12.86 -5.73 6.84
C GLY A 180 13.21 -6.91 5.93
N SER A 181 12.54 -7.02 4.79
CA SER A 181 12.67 -8.13 3.83
C SER A 181 13.20 -7.68 2.46
N LEU A 182 13.84 -6.51 2.39
CA LEU A 182 14.29 -5.94 1.11
C LEU A 182 15.23 -6.87 0.33
N ASP A 183 16.15 -7.54 1.01
CA ASP A 183 17.08 -8.49 0.36
C ASP A 183 16.33 -9.69 -0.23
N GLN A 184 15.30 -10.19 0.46
CA GLN A 184 14.45 -11.29 -0.02
C GLN A 184 13.59 -10.85 -1.20
N LEU A 185 13.01 -9.64 -1.14
CA LEU A 185 12.27 -9.05 -2.26
C LEU A 185 13.15 -8.88 -3.50
N ASN A 186 14.40 -8.43 -3.30
CA ASN A 186 15.37 -8.26 -4.39
C ASN A 186 15.86 -9.60 -4.95
N ALA A 187 16.07 -10.61 -4.10
CA ALA A 187 16.43 -11.96 -4.55
C ALA A 187 15.32 -12.61 -5.39
N ALA A 188 14.06 -12.34 -5.08
CA ALA A 188 12.92 -12.86 -5.84
C ALA A 188 12.76 -12.25 -7.24
N CYS A 189 13.35 -11.08 -7.50
CA CYS A 189 13.29 -10.38 -8.79
C CYS A 189 11.87 -10.19 -9.36
N MET A 190 10.85 -10.09 -8.49
CA MET A 190 9.44 -10.02 -8.91
C MET A 190 9.14 -8.76 -9.73
N PRO A 191 8.56 -8.89 -10.95
CA PRO A 191 8.10 -7.73 -11.69
C PRO A 191 7.07 -6.90 -10.91
N THR A 192 7.37 -5.62 -10.71
CA THR A 192 6.55 -4.72 -9.87
C THR A 192 6.19 -3.40 -10.57
N TYR A 193 4.90 -3.13 -10.73
CA TYR A 193 4.39 -1.82 -11.16
C TYR A 193 3.90 -1.02 -9.95
N ASN A 194 4.70 -0.07 -9.48
CA ASN A 194 4.36 0.78 -8.33
C ASN A 194 3.46 1.94 -8.74
N VAL A 195 2.35 2.14 -8.04
CA VAL A 195 1.49 3.32 -8.20
C VAL A 195 1.36 4.06 -6.88
N GLY A 196 1.53 5.38 -6.90
CA GLY A 196 1.39 6.24 -5.73
C GLY A 196 0.75 7.59 -6.08
N GLY A 197 0.38 8.34 -5.04
CA GLY A 197 -0.19 9.67 -5.15
C GLY A 197 0.61 10.68 -4.34
N TRP A 198 0.90 11.86 -4.90
CA TRP A 198 1.68 12.89 -4.20
C TRP A 198 1.01 13.40 -2.92
N PHE A 199 -0.33 13.37 -2.87
CA PHE A 199 -1.14 13.81 -1.74
C PHE A 199 -1.62 12.65 -0.86
N ASP A 200 -1.15 11.44 -1.11
CA ASP A 200 -1.34 10.27 -0.25
C ASP A 200 -0.60 10.44 1.09
N PHE A 201 -0.93 9.60 2.08
CA PHE A 201 -0.20 9.54 3.36
C PHE A 201 1.17 8.85 3.23
N SER A 202 1.40 8.07 2.17
CA SER A 202 2.59 7.23 1.98
C SER A 202 3.41 7.45 0.68
N PRO A 203 3.44 8.63 0.02
CA PRO A 203 4.17 8.80 -1.25
C PRO A 203 5.66 8.48 -1.11
N ARG A 204 6.24 8.80 0.05
CA ARG A 204 7.62 8.45 0.38
C ARG A 204 7.83 6.93 0.35
N CYS A 205 6.87 6.14 0.84
CA CYS A 205 6.97 4.69 0.82
C CYS A 205 7.00 4.15 -0.61
N THR A 206 6.07 4.57 -1.46
CA THR A 206 6.04 4.13 -2.88
C THR A 206 7.33 4.48 -3.61
N ALA A 207 7.82 5.72 -3.44
CA ALA A 207 9.06 6.19 -4.04
C ALA A 207 10.29 5.42 -3.54
N LEU A 208 10.37 5.16 -2.24
CA LEU A 208 11.47 4.40 -1.64
C LEU A 208 11.44 2.92 -2.05
N LEU A 209 10.27 2.28 -2.07
CA LEU A 209 10.13 0.91 -2.58
C LEU A 209 10.69 0.81 -3.98
N HIS A 210 10.21 1.65 -4.91
CA HIS A 210 10.69 1.62 -6.29
C HIS A 210 12.19 1.88 -6.41
N ALA A 211 12.74 2.81 -5.62
CA ALA A 211 14.17 3.14 -5.65
C ALA A 211 15.07 2.01 -5.12
N ASN A 212 14.56 1.14 -4.24
CA ASN A 212 15.35 0.10 -3.56
C ASN A 212 15.13 -1.31 -4.11
N LEU A 213 14.13 -1.51 -4.97
CA LEU A 213 13.93 -2.77 -5.67
C LEU A 213 14.94 -2.93 -6.82
N ASN A 214 15.37 -4.16 -7.10
CA ASN A 214 16.26 -4.51 -8.21
C ASN A 214 15.53 -5.24 -9.36
N SER A 215 14.26 -5.55 -9.16
CA SER A 215 13.43 -6.25 -10.15
C SER A 215 13.02 -5.36 -11.34
N PRO A 216 12.53 -5.96 -12.44
CA PRO A 216 11.83 -5.22 -13.48
C PRO A 216 10.69 -4.40 -12.87
N ARG A 217 10.75 -3.08 -13.03
CA ARG A 217 9.83 -2.21 -12.29
C ARG A 217 9.42 -0.96 -13.05
N LYS A 218 8.22 -0.49 -12.74
CA LYS A 218 7.69 0.81 -13.16
C LYS A 218 7.20 1.61 -11.95
N LEU A 219 7.14 2.93 -12.12
CA LEU A 219 6.60 3.87 -11.14
C LEU A 219 5.61 4.81 -11.81
N LEU A 220 4.41 4.92 -11.24
CA LEU A 220 3.40 5.92 -11.58
C LEU A 220 3.11 6.77 -10.34
N MET A 221 3.37 8.08 -10.42
CA MET A 221 3.06 9.03 -9.34
C MET A 221 2.10 10.12 -9.83
N GLY A 222 0.83 10.04 -9.44
CA GLY A 222 -0.19 11.03 -9.82
C GLY A 222 -0.46 12.09 -8.75
N PRO A 223 -1.22 13.15 -9.08
CA PRO A 223 -1.62 14.21 -8.15
C PRO A 223 -2.85 13.75 -7.35
N TRP A 224 -2.71 12.63 -6.66
CA TRP A 224 -3.83 11.90 -6.07
C TRP A 224 -3.72 11.84 -4.55
N HIS A 225 -4.88 11.87 -3.91
CA HIS A 225 -5.06 11.42 -2.52
C HIS A 225 -5.24 9.90 -2.48
N HIS A 226 -5.44 9.37 -1.26
CA HIS A 226 -5.62 7.93 -1.06
C HIS A 226 -6.79 7.39 -1.89
N GLY A 227 -6.56 6.32 -2.65
CA GLY A 227 -7.58 5.67 -3.47
C GLY A 227 -7.97 6.38 -4.78
N GLN A 228 -7.45 7.58 -5.05
CA GLN A 228 -7.74 8.31 -6.28
C GLN A 228 -6.80 7.92 -7.42
N THR A 229 -7.34 7.90 -8.64
CA THR A 229 -6.58 7.65 -9.87
C THR A 229 -7.14 8.46 -11.06
N ASP A 230 -7.83 9.57 -10.79
CA ASP A 230 -8.56 10.32 -11.80
C ASP A 230 -7.62 10.98 -12.81
N GLY A 231 -8.06 11.01 -14.08
CA GLY A 231 -7.32 11.62 -15.18
C GLY A 231 -6.14 10.78 -15.70
N PHE A 232 -6.05 9.50 -15.33
CA PHE A 232 -5.08 8.55 -15.87
C PHE A 232 -5.69 7.15 -15.97
N ASP A 233 -5.50 6.48 -17.11
CA ASP A 233 -6.05 5.13 -17.33
C ASP A 233 -5.14 4.07 -16.71
N ILE A 234 -5.33 3.84 -15.41
CA ILE A 234 -4.62 2.78 -14.68
C ILE A 234 -4.99 1.37 -15.16
N GLY A 235 -6.18 1.21 -15.77
CA GLY A 235 -6.63 -0.08 -16.29
C GLY A 235 -5.80 -0.49 -17.50
N ALA A 236 -5.53 0.45 -18.40
CA ALA A 236 -4.66 0.24 -19.55
C ALA A 236 -3.23 -0.13 -19.14
N GLU A 237 -2.62 0.59 -18.18
CA GLU A 237 -1.27 0.25 -17.69
C GLU A 237 -1.23 -1.13 -17.02
N MET A 238 -2.26 -1.47 -16.24
CA MET A 238 -2.37 -2.78 -15.60
C MET A 238 -2.50 -3.90 -16.63
N LEU A 239 -3.34 -3.72 -17.64
CA LEU A 239 -3.51 -4.67 -18.74
C LEU A 239 -2.21 -4.86 -19.52
N ASP A 240 -1.51 -3.78 -19.85
CA ASP A 240 -0.21 -3.87 -20.50
C ASP A 240 0.80 -4.63 -19.64
N TRP A 241 0.85 -4.33 -18.34
CA TRP A 241 1.76 -4.99 -17.41
C TRP A 241 1.48 -6.49 -17.31
N PHE A 242 0.23 -6.88 -17.06
CA PHE A 242 -0.11 -8.28 -16.89
C PHE A 242 -0.12 -9.06 -18.21
N ASN A 243 -0.50 -8.46 -19.34
CA ASN A 243 -0.41 -9.15 -20.63
C ASN A 243 1.05 -9.51 -20.94
N HIS A 244 2.00 -8.65 -20.57
CA HIS A 244 3.42 -8.94 -20.72
C HIS A 244 3.88 -10.09 -19.81
N TRP A 245 3.66 -9.97 -18.50
CA TRP A 245 4.25 -10.90 -17.52
C TRP A 245 3.49 -12.20 -17.31
N LEU A 246 2.16 -12.21 -17.48
CA LEU A 246 1.35 -13.41 -17.29
C LEU A 246 1.10 -14.14 -18.62
N LYS A 247 0.96 -13.41 -19.74
CA LYS A 247 0.64 -14.00 -21.06
C LYS A 247 1.81 -14.00 -22.04
N GLY A 248 2.97 -13.45 -21.67
CA GLY A 248 4.13 -13.37 -22.55
C GLY A 248 3.96 -12.44 -23.76
N ALA A 249 3.03 -11.46 -23.68
CA ALA A 249 2.77 -10.57 -24.81
C ALA A 249 3.96 -9.63 -25.08
N ASP A 250 4.31 -9.47 -26.36
CA ASP A 250 5.31 -8.51 -26.82
C ASP A 250 4.70 -7.11 -27.06
N ASN A 251 4.08 -6.54 -26.02
CA ASN A 251 3.44 -5.22 -26.08
C ASN A 251 4.40 -4.06 -25.77
N LYS A 252 5.70 -4.34 -25.70
CA LYS A 252 6.76 -3.35 -25.44
C LYS A 252 6.57 -2.54 -24.15
N VAL A 253 5.81 -3.03 -23.16
CA VAL A 253 5.62 -2.32 -21.88
C VAL A 253 6.96 -1.98 -21.22
N MET A 254 7.93 -2.88 -21.31
CA MET A 254 9.28 -2.67 -20.76
C MET A 254 10.13 -1.66 -21.54
N ALA A 255 9.78 -1.34 -22.79
CA ALA A 255 10.45 -0.30 -23.58
C ALA A 255 9.89 1.11 -23.29
N LYS A 256 8.67 1.22 -22.74
CA LYS A 256 8.12 2.49 -22.25
C LYS A 256 8.96 3.01 -21.08
N PRO A 257 8.99 4.34 -20.82
CA PRO A 257 9.68 4.91 -19.67
C PRO A 257 9.38 4.17 -18.35
N ALA A 258 10.39 4.05 -17.49
CA ALA A 258 10.24 3.35 -16.21
C ALA A 258 9.43 4.16 -15.19
N VAL A 259 9.42 5.49 -15.34
CA VAL A 259 8.76 6.41 -14.42
C VAL A 259 7.81 7.32 -15.19
N THR A 260 6.56 7.40 -14.74
CA THR A 260 5.55 8.36 -15.17
C THR A 260 5.07 9.12 -13.95
N TYR A 261 5.01 10.45 -14.02
CA TYR A 261 4.62 11.27 -12.88
C TYR A 261 3.95 12.57 -13.31
N CYS A 262 3.03 13.07 -12.50
CA CYS A 262 2.37 14.35 -12.72
C CYS A 262 2.93 15.41 -11.78
N LEU A 263 3.14 16.63 -12.27
CA LEU A 263 3.41 17.80 -11.42
C LEU A 263 2.25 18.78 -11.54
N GLU A 264 1.97 19.52 -10.47
CA GLU A 264 1.05 20.65 -10.49
C GLU A 264 1.84 21.96 -10.47
N ASP A 265 1.50 22.90 -11.35
CA ASP A 265 2.09 24.24 -11.37
C ASP A 265 1.36 25.20 -10.40
N ALA A 266 1.83 26.43 -10.29
CA ALA A 266 1.25 27.44 -9.40
C ALA A 266 -0.21 27.79 -9.70
N ASN A 267 -0.73 27.42 -10.88
CA ASN A 267 -2.12 27.60 -11.29
C ASN A 267 -2.92 26.29 -11.22
N TRP A 268 -2.40 25.27 -10.54
CA TRP A 268 -3.01 23.93 -10.41
C TRP A 268 -3.18 23.18 -11.74
N ASN A 269 -2.45 23.56 -12.79
CA ASN A 269 -2.46 22.78 -14.02
C ASN A 269 -1.61 21.52 -13.83
N ARG A 270 -2.12 20.40 -14.32
CA ARG A 270 -1.49 19.08 -14.23
C ARG A 270 -0.61 18.81 -15.45
N HIS A 271 0.64 18.48 -15.19
CA HIS A 271 1.67 18.22 -16.21
C HIS A 271 2.24 16.82 -16.05
N TRP A 272 1.79 15.88 -16.88
CA TRP A 272 2.37 14.53 -16.95
C TRP A 272 3.75 14.56 -17.59
N ARG A 273 4.68 13.84 -16.97
CA ARG A 273 6.08 13.73 -17.36
C ARG A 273 6.52 12.27 -17.25
N THR A 274 7.62 11.96 -17.92
CA THR A 274 8.24 10.64 -17.89
C THR A 274 9.73 10.75 -17.63
N ALA A 275 10.31 9.73 -16.99
CA ALA A 275 11.74 9.61 -16.77
C ALA A 275 12.21 8.15 -16.90
N ALA A 276 13.52 7.99 -17.15
CA ALA A 276 14.14 6.68 -17.25
C ALA A 276 14.40 6.04 -15.87
N THR A 277 14.61 6.85 -14.83
CA THR A 277 14.96 6.37 -13.48
C THR A 277 14.28 7.22 -12.40
N TRP A 278 14.15 6.63 -11.22
CA TRP A 278 13.83 7.34 -9.98
C TRP A 278 14.86 6.98 -8.90
N PRO A 279 15.42 7.94 -8.14
CA PRO A 279 15.23 9.40 -8.26
C PRO A 279 15.64 9.95 -9.64
N LEU A 280 15.15 11.15 -9.98
CA LEU A 280 15.53 11.81 -11.22
C LEU A 280 17.06 12.08 -11.22
N PRO A 281 17.76 11.94 -12.36
CA PRO A 281 19.22 12.08 -12.40
C PRO A 281 19.70 13.51 -12.13
N ASP A 282 18.93 14.52 -12.55
CA ASP A 282 19.30 15.93 -12.47
C ASP A 282 18.61 16.65 -11.29
N ILE A 283 18.73 16.09 -10.08
CA ILE A 283 18.23 16.77 -8.88
C ILE A 283 19.27 17.78 -8.41
N GLY A 284 19.05 19.05 -8.75
CA GLY A 284 19.75 20.17 -8.11
C GLY A 284 19.14 20.49 -6.75
N SER A 285 19.98 20.73 -5.73
CA SER A 285 19.54 21.37 -4.50
C SER A 285 19.69 22.88 -4.62
N SER A 286 18.66 23.62 -4.20
CA SER A 286 18.74 25.07 -3.99
C SER A 286 18.46 25.34 -2.53
N HIS A 287 19.33 26.10 -1.87
CA HIS A 287 19.13 26.49 -0.48
C HIS A 287 18.36 27.79 -0.42
N TRP A 288 17.24 27.76 0.28
CA TRP A 288 16.45 28.94 0.61
C TRP A 288 16.59 29.21 2.11
N TYR A 289 17.07 30.40 2.45
CA TYR A 289 17.31 30.82 3.83
C TYR A 289 16.08 31.56 4.34
N LEU A 290 15.52 31.13 5.47
CA LEU A 290 14.48 31.89 6.16
C LEU A 290 15.12 33.11 6.84
N HIS A 291 14.63 34.30 6.52
CA HIS A 291 15.01 35.54 7.20
C HIS A 291 13.77 36.43 7.36
N ASP A 292 13.48 36.85 8.59
CA ASP A 292 12.25 37.56 8.97
C ASP A 292 10.96 36.82 8.55
N GLN A 293 10.30 37.27 7.48
CA GLN A 293 9.10 36.66 6.89
C GLN A 293 9.33 36.16 5.45
N ASP A 294 10.57 36.18 4.96
CA ASP A 294 10.94 35.91 3.58
C ASP A 294 11.84 34.66 3.43
N LEU A 295 11.86 34.12 2.21
CA LEU A 295 12.81 33.09 1.77
C LEU A 295 13.85 33.73 0.83
N LEU A 296 15.12 33.70 1.22
CA LEU A 296 16.22 34.30 0.47
C LEU A 296 17.04 33.23 -0.27
N PRO A 297 17.48 33.46 -1.52
CA PRO A 297 18.30 32.51 -2.28
C PRO A 297 19.78 32.50 -1.85
N SER A 298 20.17 33.38 -0.91
CA SER A 298 21.55 33.51 -0.42
C SER A 298 21.55 33.75 1.09
N GLN A 299 22.61 33.31 1.77
CA GLN A 299 22.73 33.44 3.22
C GLN A 299 22.66 34.93 3.65
N PRO A 300 21.75 35.29 4.58
CA PRO A 300 21.66 36.66 5.07
C PRO A 300 22.89 37.05 5.91
N LYS A 301 23.25 38.33 5.89
CA LYS A 301 24.40 38.88 6.67
C LYS A 301 24.09 39.10 8.16
N GLY A 302 22.88 38.79 8.61
CA GLY A 302 22.42 38.97 9.99
C GLY A 302 21.51 37.84 10.44
N SER A 303 21.11 37.88 11.72
CA SER A 303 20.14 36.95 12.28
C SER A 303 18.79 37.64 12.50
N SER A 304 17.72 36.92 12.20
CA SER A 304 16.35 37.29 12.55
C SER A 304 15.77 36.21 13.46
N VAL A 305 15.01 36.60 14.47
CA VAL A 305 14.26 35.66 15.32
C VAL A 305 12.78 36.02 15.26
N ARG A 306 11.95 35.03 14.91
CA ARG A 306 10.50 35.13 14.99
C ARG A 306 9.98 34.16 16.04
N THR A 307 9.35 34.68 17.08
CA THR A 307 8.69 33.89 18.11
C THR A 307 7.20 33.82 17.81
N THR A 308 6.63 32.62 17.85
CA THR A 308 5.19 32.39 17.79
C THR A 308 4.76 31.47 18.91
N THR A 309 3.54 31.64 19.41
CA THR A 309 2.94 30.70 20.36
C THR A 309 2.20 29.63 19.57
N ALA A 310 2.54 28.37 19.78
CA ALA A 310 1.79 27.25 19.22
C ALA A 310 0.53 26.99 20.06
N ASP A 311 -0.66 27.23 19.51
CA ASP A 311 -1.91 26.79 20.12
C ASP A 311 -2.11 25.30 19.83
N GLN A 312 -1.85 24.46 20.82
CA GLN A 312 -1.96 22.99 20.70
C GLN A 312 -3.40 22.50 20.50
N ARG A 313 -4.41 23.38 20.59
CA ARG A 313 -5.80 23.05 20.25
C ARG A 313 -6.04 23.10 18.74
N LEU A 314 -5.17 23.77 17.97
CA LEU A 314 -5.27 23.83 16.51
C LEU A 314 -4.73 22.53 15.92
N SER A 315 -5.53 21.89 15.08
CA SER A 315 -5.11 20.75 14.26
C SER A 315 -4.98 21.17 12.80
N MET A 316 -4.43 20.30 11.96
CA MET A 316 -4.41 20.52 10.50
C MET A 316 -5.79 20.45 9.84
N GLY A 317 -6.87 20.37 10.62
CA GLY A 317 -8.24 20.28 10.14
C GLY A 317 -8.52 18.97 9.42
N THR A 318 -9.55 18.97 8.58
CA THR A 318 -9.98 17.80 7.81
C THR A 318 -9.27 17.65 6.47
N ASP A 319 -8.53 18.66 6.04
CA ASP A 319 -8.01 18.74 4.67
C ASP A 319 -6.53 18.36 4.60
N SER A 320 -6.09 17.51 5.53
CA SER A 320 -4.71 17.01 5.58
C SER A 320 -4.61 15.63 4.94
N ARG A 321 -3.45 15.32 4.35
CA ARG A 321 -3.15 13.98 3.80
C ARG A 321 -3.25 12.83 4.82
N TRP A 322 -3.27 13.15 6.10
CA TRP A 322 -3.40 12.19 7.20
C TRP A 322 -4.86 11.92 7.59
N LYS A 323 -5.80 12.63 6.99
CA LYS A 323 -7.21 12.28 6.96
C LYS A 323 -7.52 11.73 5.58
N ALA A 324 -7.08 10.50 5.34
CA ALA A 324 -7.50 9.76 4.14
C ALA A 324 -8.98 9.41 4.29
N ASP A 325 -9.75 9.51 3.20
CA ASP A 325 -11.10 8.94 3.15
C ASP A 325 -10.95 7.42 3.30
N LEU A 326 -11.40 6.91 4.44
CA LEU A 326 -11.51 5.48 4.76
C LEU A 326 -12.80 4.91 4.19
#